data_AF-A0A3C0UQS9-F1
#
_entry.id   AF-A0A3C0UQS9-F1
#
_cell.length_a   1.000
_cell.length_b   1.000
_cell.length_c   1.000
_cell.angle_alpha   90.00
_cell.angle_beta   90.00
_cell.angle_gamma   90.00
#
_symmetry.space_group_name_H-M   'P 1'
#
loop_
_entity.id
_entity.type
_entity.pdbx_description
1 polymer ?
#
loop_
_entity_poly.entity_id
_entity_poly.type
_entity_poly.pdbx_seq_one_letter_code
_entity_poly.pdbx_strand_id
1 'polypeptide(L)'
;MPLRVPKRFTRLYIMALSLVAFLTILGQLLVQNSLEGSLHDSWLVNYAGRQRFQSQLIAKSALLLTQRPDLADKATHVAELKKVLRDWEDHHNQLKTGNLRDIKATSVNSDTVRAMFEDIDAHFQTIARSAHAVIGW
;
A
#
# COMPACT_ATOMS: atom_id res chain seq x y z
N MET A 1 -55.40 -7.54 35.09
CA MET A 1 -54.53 -8.00 36.20
C MET A 1 -53.09 -7.65 35.80
N PRO A 2 -52.40 -6.69 36.46
CA PRO A 2 -51.06 -6.30 36.02
C PRO A 2 -50.09 -7.45 36.33
N LEU A 3 -49.42 -7.97 35.29
CA LEU A 3 -48.37 -8.97 35.42
C LEU A 3 -47.21 -8.35 36.23
N ARG A 4 -47.14 -8.66 37.52
CA ARG A 4 -45.99 -8.30 38.37
C ARG A 4 -44.84 -9.23 37.99
N VAL A 5 -44.05 -8.85 36.99
CA VAL A 5 -42.79 -9.54 36.69
C VAL A 5 -41.91 -9.45 37.94
N PRO A 6 -41.51 -10.58 38.54
CA PRO A 6 -40.66 -10.54 39.72
C PRO A 6 -39.36 -9.81 39.39
N LYS A 7 -38.96 -8.82 40.20
CA LYS A 7 -37.75 -7.99 40.03
C LYS A 7 -36.46 -8.79 39.78
N ARG A 8 -36.45 -10.09 40.12
CA ARG A 8 -35.38 -11.04 39.84
C ARG A 8 -35.25 -11.33 38.34
N PHE A 9 -36.36 -11.54 37.62
CA PHE A 9 -36.35 -11.78 36.18
C PHE A 9 -35.92 -10.54 35.41
N THR A 10 -36.34 -9.35 35.84
CA THR A 10 -35.85 -8.08 35.26
C THR A 10 -34.34 -7.93 35.43
N ARG A 11 -33.78 -8.25 36.61
CA ARG A 11 -32.33 -8.21 36.85
C ARG A 11 -31.56 -9.22 36.02
N LEU A 12 -32.03 -10.46 35.94
CA LEU A 12 -31.44 -11.50 35.09
C LEU A 12 -31.46 -11.10 33.62
N TYR A 13 -32.56 -10.53 33.16
CA TYR A 13 -32.71 -10.05 31.79
C TYR A 13 -31.74 -8.90 31.48
N ILE A 14 -31.62 -7.91 32.38
CA ILE A 14 -30.65 -6.82 32.22
C ILE A 14 -29.21 -7.35 32.22
N MET A 15 -28.88 -8.31 33.09
CA MET A 15 -27.55 -8.93 33.09
C MET A 15 -27.29 -9.71 31.80
N ALA A 16 -28.27 -10.46 31.29
CA ALA A 16 -28.15 -11.18 30.04
C ALA A 16 -27.94 -10.22 28.86
N LEU A 17 -28.74 -9.14 28.77
CA LEU A 17 -28.56 -8.11 27.75
C LEU A 17 -27.20 -7.40 27.86
N SER A 18 -26.75 -7.11 29.08
CA SER A 18 -25.44 -6.48 29.31
C SER A 18 -24.30 -7.40 28.88
N LEU A 19 -24.42 -8.70 29.17
CA LEU A 19 -23.44 -9.70 28.73
C LEU A 19 -23.42 -9.82 27.21
N VAL A 20 -24.59 -9.89 26.55
CA VAL A 20 -24.69 -9.91 25.09
C VAL A 20 -24.08 -8.64 24.48
N ALA A 21 -24.39 -7.46 25.02
CA ALA A 21 -23.83 -6.20 24.56
C ALA A 21 -22.31 -6.17 24.73
N PHE A 22 -21.81 -6.57 25.90
CA PHE A 22 -20.37 -6.64 26.19
C PHE A 22 -19.64 -7.58 25.24
N LEU A 23 -20.14 -8.81 25.06
CA LEU A 23 -19.54 -9.79 24.15
C LEU A 23 -19.58 -9.31 22.70
N THR A 24 -20.65 -8.63 22.29
CA THR A 24 -20.75 -8.02 20.95
C THR A 24 -19.70 -6.93 20.75
N ILE A 25 -19.53 -6.03 21.71
CA ILE A 25 -18.51 -4.97 21.64
C ILE A 25 -17.11 -5.57 21.58
N LEU A 26 -16.82 -6.54 22.45
CA LEU A 26 -15.52 -7.21 22.48
C LEU A 26 -15.23 -7.94 21.16
N GLY A 27 -16.22 -8.67 20.64
CA GLY A 27 -16.11 -9.33 19.34
C GLY A 27 -15.84 -8.33 18.21
N GLN A 28 -16.54 -7.18 18.22
CA GLN A 28 -16.33 -6.13 17.23
C GLN A 28 -14.92 -5.54 17.29
N LEU A 29 -14.38 -5.30 18.49
CA LEU A 29 -13.02 -4.80 18.66
C LEU A 29 -11.98 -5.80 18.12
N LEU A 30 -12.15 -7.09 18.39
CA LEU A 30 -11.25 -8.14 17.89
C LEU A 30 -11.28 -8.25 16.36
N VAL A 31 -12.47 -8.20 15.76
CA VAL A 31 -12.66 -8.24 14.31
C VAL A 31 -12.01 -7.02 13.64
N GLN A 32 -12.24 -5.82 14.18
CA GLN A 32 -11.65 -4.59 13.65
C GLN A 32 -10.12 -4.63 13.72
N ASN A 33 -9.55 -5.02 14.86
CA ASN A 33 -8.10 -5.11 15.02
C ASN A 33 -7.46 -6.13 14.05
N SER A 34 -8.11 -7.27 13.82
CA SER A 34 -7.63 -8.29 12.88
C SER A 34 -7.71 -7.82 11.41
N LEU A 35 -8.75 -7.06 11.06
CA LEU A 35 -8.93 -6.52 9.71
C LEU A 35 -7.92 -5.41 9.41
N GLU A 36 -7.66 -4.52 10.36
CA GLU A 36 -6.70 -3.42 10.19
C GLU A 36 -5.28 -3.92 9.89
N GLY A 37 -4.81 -4.93 10.64
CA GLY A 37 -3.50 -5.55 10.37
C GLY A 37 -3.44 -6.22 8.98
N SER A 38 -4.45 -7.01 8.63
CA SER A 38 -4.49 -7.74 7.35
C SER A 38 -4.58 -6.82 6.13
N LEU A 39 -5.31 -5.71 6.25
CA LEU A 39 -5.45 -4.70 5.19
C LEU A 39 -4.14 -3.93 4.96
N HIS A 40 -3.43 -3.59 6.04
CA HIS A 40 -2.14 -2.89 5.95
C HIS A 40 -1.09 -3.75 5.23
N ASP A 41 -0.98 -5.03 5.60
CA ASP A 41 -0.03 -5.96 4.99
C ASP A 41 -0.34 -6.21 3.52
N SER A 42 -1.62 -6.41 3.18
CA SER A 42 -2.06 -6.59 1.79
C SER A 42 -1.79 -5.36 0.93
N TRP A 43 -1.96 -4.16 1.50
CA TRP A 43 -1.62 -2.91 0.81
C TRP A 43 -0.12 -2.85 0.53
N LEU A 44 0.72 -3.11 1.52
CA LEU A 44 2.18 -3.03 1.40
C LEU A 44 2.72 -4.01 0.35
N VAL A 45 2.23 -5.26 0.36
CA VAL A 45 2.62 -6.27 -0.65
C VAL A 45 2.23 -5.85 -2.05
N ASN A 46 1.01 -5.33 -2.25
CA ASN A 46 0.57 -4.84 -3.56
C ASN A 46 1.39 -3.61 -4.00
N TYR A 47 1.70 -2.72 -3.06
CA TYR A 47 2.48 -1.52 -3.31
C TYR A 47 3.92 -1.87 -3.74
N ALA A 48 4.56 -2.83 -3.05
CA ALA A 48 5.82 -3.40 -3.49
C ALA A 48 5.69 -4.10 -4.85
N GLY A 49 4.59 -4.83 -5.09
CA GLY A 49 4.30 -5.47 -6.37
C GLY A 49 4.23 -4.48 -7.55
N ARG A 50 3.73 -3.26 -7.33
CA ARG A 50 3.70 -2.20 -8.36
C ARG A 50 5.08 -1.83 -8.88
N GLN A 51 6.13 -1.93 -8.05
CA GLN A 51 7.51 -1.67 -8.47
C GLN A 51 7.92 -2.54 -9.67
N ARG A 52 7.51 -3.82 -9.68
CA ARG A 52 7.80 -4.75 -10.78
C ARG A 52 7.09 -4.34 -12.07
N PHE A 53 5.84 -3.92 -11.98
CA PHE A 53 5.08 -3.46 -13.14
C PHE A 53 5.65 -2.13 -13.68
N GLN A 54 5.90 -1.17 -12.79
CA GLN A 54 6.38 0.16 -13.15
C GLN A 54 7.77 0.11 -13.78
N SER A 55 8.71 -0.71 -13.28
CA SER A 55 10.04 -0.85 -13.89
C SER A 55 9.98 -1.36 -15.33
N GLN A 56 9.09 -2.31 -15.61
CA GLN A 56 8.85 -2.83 -16.95
C GLN A 56 8.18 -1.80 -17.86
N LEU A 57 7.22 -1.03 -17.33
CA LEU A 57 6.58 0.04 -18.07
C LEU A 57 7.59 1.14 -18.44
N ILE A 58 8.44 1.55 -17.50
CA ILE A 58 9.54 2.51 -17.74
C ILE A 58 10.45 2.02 -18.86
N ALA A 59 10.92 0.77 -18.79
CA ALA A 59 11.80 0.19 -19.80
C ALA A 59 11.14 0.18 -21.20
N LYS A 60 9.87 -0.21 -21.29
CA LYS A 60 9.11 -0.25 -22.56
C LYS A 60 8.88 1.15 -23.12
N SER A 61 8.48 2.11 -22.29
CA SER A 61 8.27 3.49 -22.71
C SER A 61 9.58 4.15 -23.17
N ALA A 62 10.68 3.90 -22.46
CA ALA A 62 12.00 4.38 -22.85
C ALA A 62 12.45 3.77 -24.21
N LEU A 63 12.21 2.47 -24.41
CA LEU A 63 12.51 1.80 -25.67
C LEU A 63 11.67 2.37 -26.82
N LEU A 64 10.37 2.59 -26.60
CA LEU A 64 9.48 3.20 -27.59
C LEU A 64 9.97 4.59 -28.02
N LEU A 65 10.31 5.44 -27.05
CA LEU A 65 10.77 6.81 -27.30
C LEU A 65 12.13 6.89 -27.99
N THR A 66 13.00 5.90 -27.79
CA THR A 66 14.36 5.87 -28.37
C THR A 66 14.38 5.21 -29.75
N GLN A 67 13.55 4.19 -29.98
CA GLN A 67 13.50 3.44 -31.25
C GLN A 67 12.56 4.07 -32.29
N ARG A 68 11.64 4.94 -31.88
CA ARG A 68 10.70 5.65 -32.76
C ARG A 68 10.88 7.17 -32.66
N PRO A 69 11.90 7.74 -33.32
CA PRO A 69 12.09 9.20 -33.34
C PRO A 69 10.94 9.95 -34.04
N ASP A 70 10.21 9.26 -34.93
CA ASP A 70 9.03 9.70 -35.68
C ASP A 70 7.69 9.49 -34.95
N LEU A 71 7.74 9.08 -33.67
CA LEU A 71 6.55 8.72 -32.90
C LEU A 71 5.54 9.87 -32.84
N ALA A 72 4.32 9.61 -33.34
CA ALA A 72 3.17 10.48 -33.11
C ALA A 72 2.92 10.63 -31.61
N ASP A 73 2.50 11.81 -31.16
CA ASP A 73 2.21 12.10 -29.75
C ASP A 73 3.40 11.84 -28.79
N LYS A 74 4.65 11.97 -29.27
CA LYS A 74 5.86 11.83 -28.46
C LYS A 74 5.80 12.60 -27.14
N ALA A 75 5.23 13.80 -27.15
CA ALA A 75 5.07 14.62 -25.94
C ALA A 75 4.19 13.93 -24.87
N THR A 76 3.13 13.26 -25.28
CA THR A 76 2.24 12.48 -24.40
C THR A 76 3.00 11.33 -23.77
N HIS A 77 3.72 10.54 -24.58
CA HIS A 77 4.53 9.42 -24.07
C HIS A 77 5.66 9.86 -23.13
N VAL A 78 6.29 11.00 -23.41
CA VAL A 78 7.26 11.61 -22.47
C VAL A 78 6.59 12.00 -21.16
N ALA A 79 5.40 12.61 -21.21
CA ALA A 79 4.66 13.00 -20.00
C ALA A 79 4.24 11.78 -19.16
N GLU A 80 3.80 10.70 -19.82
CA GLU A 80 3.47 9.42 -19.18
C GLU A 80 4.70 8.78 -18.52
N LEU A 81 5.83 8.71 -19.24
CA LEU A 81 7.08 8.18 -18.68
C LEU A 81 7.54 9.01 -17.49
N LYS A 82 7.49 10.34 -17.57
CA LYS A 82 7.77 11.24 -16.44
C LYS A 82 6.89 10.92 -15.23
N LYS A 83 5.58 10.73 -15.44
CA LYS A 83 4.67 10.38 -14.35
C LYS A 83 5.05 9.04 -13.71
N VAL A 84 5.17 7.99 -14.52
CA VAL A 84 5.48 6.63 -14.01
C VAL A 84 6.84 6.58 -13.32
N LEU A 85 7.85 7.27 -13.85
CA LEU A 85 9.19 7.33 -13.25
C LEU A 85 9.15 7.99 -11.86
N ARG A 86 8.49 9.15 -11.73
CA ARG A 86 8.29 9.80 -10.42
C ARG A 86 7.58 8.90 -9.42
N ASP A 87 6.45 8.32 -9.83
CA ASP A 87 5.68 7.44 -8.95
C ASP A 87 6.54 6.25 -8.52
N TRP A 88 7.30 5.66 -9.44
CA TRP A 88 8.17 4.52 -9.15
C TRP A 88 9.31 4.86 -8.19
N GLU A 89 10.00 5.99 -8.40
CA GLU A 89 11.08 6.48 -7.52
C GLU A 89 10.56 6.82 -6.12
N ASP A 90 9.40 7.49 -6.06
CA ASP A 90 8.79 7.87 -4.78
C ASP A 90 8.37 6.64 -3.98
N HIS A 91 7.66 5.70 -4.64
CA HIS A 91 7.26 4.43 -4.03
C HIS A 91 8.47 3.61 -3.57
N HIS A 92 9.57 3.58 -4.35
CA HIS A 92 10.80 2.91 -3.95
C HIS A 92 11.36 3.51 -2.66
N ASN A 93 11.39 4.84 -2.55
CA ASN A 93 11.86 5.52 -1.35
C ASN A 93 10.94 5.27 -0.13
N GLN A 94 9.61 5.30 -0.32
CA GLN A 94 8.65 4.98 0.74
C GLN A 94 8.88 3.56 1.28
N LEU A 95 9.05 2.58 0.38
CA LEU A 95 9.30 1.19 0.76
C LEU A 95 10.67 1.00 1.42
N LYS A 96 11.73 1.62 0.89
CA LYS A 96 13.11 1.50 1.39
C LYS A 96 13.25 2.12 2.80
N THR A 97 12.64 3.27 3.02
CA THR A 97 12.69 3.99 4.31
C THR A 97 11.65 3.50 5.32
N GLY A 98 10.58 2.85 4.85
CA GLY A 98 9.44 2.48 5.67
C GLY A 98 8.48 3.64 5.98
N ASN A 99 8.73 4.84 5.44
CA ASN A 99 7.81 5.98 5.57
C ASN A 99 6.76 5.93 4.45
N LEU A 100 5.64 5.24 4.72
CA LEU A 100 4.55 4.98 3.78
C LEU A 100 3.56 6.15 3.77
N ARG A 101 3.98 7.26 3.15
CA ARG A 101 3.23 8.52 3.06
C ARG A 101 1.86 8.36 2.39
N ASP A 102 1.74 7.47 1.42
CA ASP A 102 0.48 7.26 0.67
C ASP A 102 -0.66 6.75 1.54
N ILE A 103 -0.33 6.02 2.62
CA ILE A 103 -1.28 5.52 3.61
C ILE A 103 -1.08 6.11 5.00
N LYS A 104 -0.22 7.13 5.12
CA LYS A 104 0.10 7.81 6.38
C LYS A 104 0.51 6.83 7.49
N ALA A 105 1.37 5.88 7.13
CA ALA A 105 1.83 4.84 8.03
C ALA A 105 3.36 4.74 8.03
N THR A 106 3.90 4.10 9.07
CA THR A 106 5.32 3.79 9.16
C THR A 106 5.50 2.30 9.37
N SER A 107 6.42 1.69 8.64
CA SER A 107 6.85 0.31 8.81
C SER A 107 8.33 0.27 9.10
N VAL A 108 8.76 -0.69 9.93
CA VAL A 108 10.18 -0.92 10.21
C VAL A 108 10.63 -2.11 9.37
N ASN A 109 11.52 -1.85 8.41
CA ASN A 109 12.09 -2.91 7.59
C ASN A 109 13.02 -3.80 8.43
N SER A 110 12.84 -5.12 8.33
CA SER A 110 13.77 -6.09 8.89
C SER A 110 15.14 -6.01 8.21
N ASP A 111 16.15 -6.60 8.82
CA ASP A 111 17.50 -6.70 8.25
C ASP A 111 17.48 -7.37 6.86
N THR A 112 16.66 -8.41 6.72
CA THR A 112 16.46 -9.11 5.44
C THR A 112 15.91 -8.16 4.37
N VAL A 113 14.88 -7.38 4.67
CA VAL A 113 14.27 -6.46 3.70
C VAL A 113 15.25 -5.34 3.33
N ARG A 114 16.01 -4.82 4.31
CA ARG A 114 17.06 -3.82 4.04
C ARG A 114 18.14 -4.38 3.11
N ALA A 115 18.62 -5.59 3.35
CA ALA A 115 19.58 -6.25 2.48
C ALA A 115 19.03 -6.47 1.06
N MET A 116 17.74 -6.82 0.92
CA MET A 116 17.10 -6.93 -0.39
C MET A 116 17.03 -5.59 -1.14
N PHE A 117 16.82 -4.47 -0.44
CA PHE A 117 16.88 -3.14 -1.05
C PHE A 117 18.30 -2.78 -1.51
N GLU A 118 19.32 -3.16 -0.74
CA GLU A 118 20.72 -2.96 -1.12
C GLU A 118 21.07 -3.77 -2.38
N ASP A 119 20.61 -5.01 -2.48
CA ASP A 119 20.84 -5.90 -3.64
C ASP A 119 20.27 -5.32 -4.95
N ILE A 120 19.08 -4.72 -4.90
CA ILE A 120 18.42 -4.17 -6.09
C ILE A 120 18.82 -2.72 -6.42
N ASP A 121 19.57 -2.02 -5.54
CA ASP A 121 19.82 -0.58 -5.66
C ASP A 121 20.53 -0.22 -6.97
N ALA A 122 21.55 -1.00 -7.36
CA ALA A 122 22.28 -0.76 -8.61
C ALA A 122 21.36 -0.84 -9.86
N HIS A 123 20.42 -1.78 -9.86
CA HIS A 123 19.42 -1.92 -10.93
C HIS A 123 18.45 -0.75 -10.91
N PHE A 124 17.98 -0.36 -9.72
CA PHE A 124 17.11 0.80 -9.55
C PHE A 124 17.75 2.07 -10.12
N GLN A 125 18.99 2.37 -9.72
CA GLN A 125 19.76 3.54 -10.17
C GLN A 125 20.04 3.52 -11.68
N THR A 126 20.22 2.34 -12.27
CA THR A 126 20.47 2.22 -13.71
C THR A 126 19.21 2.53 -14.51
N ILE A 127 18.05 2.00 -14.10
CA ILE A 127 16.76 2.27 -14.74
C ILE A 127 16.42 3.76 -14.60
N ALA A 128 16.54 4.31 -13.39
CA ALA A 128 16.25 5.72 -13.13
C ALA A 128 17.10 6.63 -14.03
N ARG A 129 18.44 6.54 -13.96
CA ARG A 129 19.34 7.40 -14.75
C ARG A 129 19.12 7.26 -16.25
N SER A 130 18.90 6.05 -16.74
CA SER A 130 18.64 5.82 -18.17
C SER A 130 17.31 6.45 -18.60
N ALA A 131 16.27 6.34 -17.77
CA ALA A 131 14.97 6.93 -18.07
C ALA A 131 15.01 8.47 -18.01
N HIS A 132 15.70 9.06 -17.03
CA HIS A 132 15.98 10.51 -16.96
C HIS A 132 16.64 11.02 -18.24
N ALA A 133 17.67 10.32 -18.73
CA ALA A 133 18.35 10.67 -19.97
C ALA A 133 17.43 10.65 -21.20
N VAL A 134 16.49 9.69 -21.28
CA VAL A 134 15.55 9.59 -22.41
C VAL A 134 14.56 10.76 -22.45
N ILE A 135 14.12 11.27 -21.30
CA ILE A 135 13.08 12.30 -21.19
C ILE A 135 13.61 13.72 -20.94
N GLY A 136 14.93 13.88 -20.91
CA GLY A 136 15.62 15.15 -20.69
C GLY A 136 15.29 15.76 -19.33
N TRP A 137 15.36 14.94 -18.28
CA TRP A 137 15.31 15.39 -16.90
C TRP A 137 16.69 15.68 -16.34
#